data_AF-A0A7H0H7W8-F1
#
_entry.id   AF-A0A7H0H7W8-F1
#
_cell.length_a   1.000
_cell.length_b   1.000
_cell.length_c   1.000
_cell.angle_alpha   90.00
_cell.angle_beta   90.00
_cell.angle_gamma   90.00
#
_symmetry.space_group_name_H-M   'P 1'
#
loop_
_entity.id
_entity.type
_entity.pdbx_description
1 polymer ?
#
loop_
_entity_poly.entity_id
_entity_poly.type
_entity_poly.pdbx_seq_one_letter_code
_entity_poly.pdbx_strand_id
1 'polypeptide(L)'
;MVAAPDDAQVVLILDGASIDNADGPAIQVDTADDVAIHLADGSANAVADAASYAEDAPADAAIHSTADLTISGTGALTVEGRGNNGIASSDDLVVLSGTLTVTAANDALKGKDSLVIEGGTITATAGDDALASDKDDDAAKGFVRITGGDITATADDDGINATTDIVIEGGTIVIAAGGDGVHADQILRIAGSELSVTRSEEGLEAADIGISGGTVSVVATDDGVNASDGSGSQAMGAAPPAARRAPTASPWRSRAARSSSTPRAMGSTPTAP
;
A
#
# COMPACT_ATOMS: atom_id res chain seq x y z
N MET A 1 -19.35 11.91 -20.42
CA MET A 1 -18.19 12.33 -21.22
C MET A 1 -17.95 13.82 -21.04
N VAL A 2 -16.78 14.19 -20.52
CA VAL A 2 -16.20 15.52 -20.51
C VAL A 2 -15.15 15.56 -21.60
N ALA A 3 -15.32 16.47 -22.56
CA ALA A 3 -14.36 16.73 -23.64
C ALA A 3 -14.24 18.24 -23.77
N ALA A 4 -13.32 18.81 -23.00
CA ALA A 4 -13.03 20.23 -22.91
C ALA A 4 -11.67 20.54 -23.56
N PRO A 5 -11.34 21.82 -23.84
CA PRO A 5 -9.99 22.20 -24.23
C PRO A 5 -8.93 21.68 -23.24
N ASP A 6 -7.73 21.39 -23.73
CA ASP A 6 -6.63 20.82 -22.93
C ASP A 6 -6.14 21.75 -21.81
N ASP A 7 -6.51 23.03 -21.83
CA ASP A 7 -6.20 24.03 -20.79
C ASP A 7 -7.42 24.36 -19.90
N ALA A 8 -8.51 23.60 -20.02
CA ALA A 8 -9.75 23.86 -19.31
C ALA A 8 -9.81 23.13 -17.97
N GLN A 9 -10.22 23.87 -16.94
CA GLN A 9 -10.63 23.30 -15.67
C GLN A 9 -12.15 23.08 -15.65
N VAL A 10 -12.59 21.88 -15.30
CA VAL A 10 -14.00 21.49 -15.29
C VAL A 10 -14.43 21.08 -13.89
N VAL A 11 -15.59 21.58 -13.43
CA VAL A 11 -16.19 21.14 -12.17
C VAL A 11 -17.54 20.48 -12.44
N LEU A 12 -17.67 19.21 -12.09
CA LEU A 12 -18.93 18.46 -12.06
C LEU A 12 -19.51 18.53 -10.65
N ILE A 13 -20.65 19.22 -10.50
CA ILE A 13 -21.35 19.28 -9.21
C ILE A 13 -22.38 18.15 -9.17
N LEU A 14 -22.21 17.21 -8.24
CA LEU A 14 -23.16 16.14 -8.00
C LEU A 14 -24.05 16.52 -6.81
N ASP A 15 -25.33 16.77 -7.11
CA ASP A 15 -26.34 17.21 -6.14
C ASP A 15 -27.59 16.31 -6.23
N GLY A 16 -27.46 15.09 -5.72
CA GLY A 16 -28.53 14.08 -5.77
C GLY A 16 -28.56 13.31 -7.10
N ALA A 17 -27.41 13.17 -7.76
CA ALA A 17 -27.29 12.52 -9.06
C ALA A 17 -27.25 10.99 -8.92
N SER A 18 -27.96 10.29 -9.82
CA SER A 18 -27.86 8.83 -9.98
C SER A 18 -27.55 8.53 -11.44
N ILE A 19 -26.37 7.97 -11.71
CA ILE A 19 -25.84 7.74 -13.05
C ILE A 19 -25.45 6.26 -13.16
N ASP A 20 -26.14 5.52 -14.02
CA ASP A 20 -25.84 4.11 -14.31
C ASP A 20 -25.63 3.96 -15.81
N ASN A 21 -24.49 3.39 -16.21
CA ASN A 21 -24.17 3.10 -17.59
C ASN A 21 -23.73 1.64 -17.74
N ALA A 22 -24.59 0.78 -18.29
CA ALA A 22 -24.30 -0.64 -18.44
C ALA A 22 -23.32 -0.98 -19.58
N ASP A 23 -22.94 0.01 -20.41
CA ASP A 23 -22.12 -0.19 -21.63
C ASP A 23 -20.74 0.48 -21.56
N GLY A 24 -20.37 1.10 -20.43
CA GLY A 24 -19.04 1.68 -20.21
C GLY A 24 -19.01 2.56 -18.96
N PRO A 25 -18.06 3.51 -18.87
CA PRO A 25 -17.95 4.40 -17.71
C PRO A 25 -19.22 5.26 -17.59
N ALA A 26 -19.65 5.49 -16.35
CA ALA A 26 -20.77 6.40 -16.10
C ALA A 26 -20.33 7.87 -16.15
N ILE A 27 -19.12 8.16 -15.66
CA ILE A 27 -18.45 9.44 -15.85
C ILE A 27 -17.10 9.16 -16.51
N GLN A 28 -16.87 9.81 -17.66
CA GLN A 28 -15.65 9.69 -18.43
C GLN A 28 -15.14 11.10 -18.75
N VAL A 29 -13.88 11.38 -18.47
CA VAL A 29 -13.15 12.56 -18.96
C VAL A 29 -12.20 12.09 -20.04
N ASP A 30 -12.33 12.66 -21.24
CA ASP A 30 -11.44 12.38 -22.37
C ASP A 30 -10.37 13.46 -22.52
N THR A 31 -10.76 14.73 -22.36
CA THR A 31 -9.85 15.88 -22.44
C THR A 31 -10.28 16.98 -21.46
N ALA A 32 -9.31 17.49 -20.69
CA ALA A 32 -9.34 18.67 -19.83
C ALA A 32 -7.90 18.87 -19.29
N ASP A 33 -7.64 20.01 -18.65
CA ASP A 33 -6.42 20.21 -17.84
C ASP A 33 -6.63 19.59 -16.44
N ASP A 34 -7.72 20.02 -15.78
CA ASP A 34 -8.12 19.53 -14.46
C ASP A 34 -9.62 19.24 -14.43
N VAL A 35 -10.01 18.17 -13.73
CA VAL A 35 -11.42 17.92 -13.42
C VAL A 35 -11.63 17.78 -11.92
N ALA A 36 -12.63 18.48 -11.41
CA ALA A 36 -13.12 18.31 -10.05
C ALA A 36 -14.53 17.73 -10.05
N ILE A 37 -14.79 16.75 -9.19
CA ILE A 37 -16.13 16.32 -8.78
C ILE A 37 -16.40 16.93 -7.42
N HIS A 38 -17.41 17.79 -7.35
CA HIS A 38 -17.86 18.42 -6.12
C HIS A 38 -19.17 17.81 -5.64
N LEU A 39 -19.14 17.18 -4.46
CA LEU A 39 -20.29 16.54 -3.81
C LEU A 39 -21.05 17.58 -2.99
N ALA A 40 -22.21 18.00 -3.48
CA ALA A 40 -23.00 19.06 -2.85
C ALA A 40 -23.41 18.67 -1.41
N ASP A 41 -23.47 19.65 -0.52
CA ASP A 41 -23.76 19.42 0.89
C ASP A 41 -25.09 18.71 1.11
N GLY A 42 -25.07 17.60 1.87
CA GLY A 42 -26.27 16.80 2.17
C GLY A 42 -26.80 16.00 0.98
N SER A 43 -26.14 16.02 -0.17
CA SER A 43 -26.50 15.19 -1.32
C SER A 43 -26.08 13.73 -1.11
N ALA A 44 -26.82 12.83 -1.77
CA ALA A 44 -26.44 11.45 -1.94
C ALA A 44 -26.41 11.14 -3.44
N ASN A 45 -25.23 10.76 -3.93
CA ASN A 45 -24.98 10.52 -5.34
C ASN A 45 -24.61 9.06 -5.57
N ALA A 46 -24.98 8.51 -6.73
CA ALA A 46 -24.67 7.14 -7.11
C ALA A 46 -24.13 7.10 -8.54
N VAL A 47 -23.03 6.37 -8.75
CA VAL A 47 -22.40 6.16 -10.05
C VAL A 47 -22.10 4.67 -10.23
N ALA A 48 -22.48 4.09 -11.36
CA ALA A 48 -22.23 2.68 -11.64
C ALA A 48 -22.03 2.39 -13.13
N ASP A 49 -21.18 1.42 -13.46
CA ASP A 49 -20.76 1.16 -14.84
C ASP A 49 -21.12 -0.23 -15.37
N ALA A 50 -20.50 -0.57 -16.49
CA ALA A 50 -20.63 -1.85 -17.17
C ALA A 50 -20.05 -2.99 -16.32
N ALA A 51 -20.60 -4.18 -16.48
CA ALA A 51 -20.13 -5.39 -15.78
C ALA A 51 -18.77 -5.92 -16.26
N SER A 52 -18.19 -5.35 -17.32
CA SER A 52 -16.88 -5.73 -17.85
C SER A 52 -16.41 -4.71 -18.89
N TYR A 53 -15.10 -4.60 -19.06
CA TYR A 53 -14.46 -3.80 -20.11
C TYR A 53 -13.73 -4.69 -21.11
N ALA A 54 -13.43 -4.15 -22.29
CA ALA A 54 -12.46 -4.79 -23.19
C ALA A 54 -11.05 -4.58 -22.63
N GLU A 55 -10.15 -5.53 -22.87
CA GLU A 55 -8.75 -5.47 -22.40
C GLU A 55 -8.00 -4.19 -22.85
N ASP A 56 -8.38 -3.62 -24.00
CA ASP A 56 -7.81 -2.42 -24.58
C ASP A 56 -8.74 -1.20 -24.47
N ALA A 57 -9.71 -1.23 -23.55
CA ALA A 57 -10.60 -0.11 -23.33
C ALA A 57 -9.80 1.13 -22.89
N PRO A 58 -10.07 2.32 -23.48
CA PRO A 58 -9.37 3.55 -23.12
C PRO A 58 -9.78 4.10 -21.75
N ALA A 59 -10.88 3.60 -21.20
CA ALA A 59 -11.42 3.93 -19.89
C ALA A 59 -12.04 2.66 -19.30
N ASP A 60 -11.70 2.36 -18.07
CA ASP A 60 -11.96 1.08 -17.42
C ASP A 60 -12.35 1.25 -15.94
N ALA A 61 -13.09 2.33 -15.64
CA ALA A 61 -13.59 2.63 -14.32
C ALA A 61 -14.99 3.24 -14.37
N ALA A 62 -15.75 3.14 -13.27
CA ALA A 62 -17.06 3.78 -13.21
C ALA A 62 -16.99 5.30 -13.31
N ILE A 63 -15.94 5.87 -12.71
CA ILE A 63 -15.48 7.23 -12.94
C ILE A 63 -14.05 7.14 -13.47
N HIS A 64 -13.86 7.45 -14.75
CA HIS A 64 -12.54 7.47 -15.38
C HIS A 64 -12.17 8.90 -15.79
N SER A 65 -10.94 9.31 -15.47
CA SER A 65 -10.37 10.56 -15.97
C SER A 65 -9.05 10.32 -16.70
N THR A 66 -8.87 10.94 -17.87
CA THR A 66 -7.57 11.01 -18.55
C THR A 66 -6.69 12.16 -18.06
N ALA A 67 -7.24 13.06 -17.24
CA ALA A 67 -6.58 14.21 -16.63
C ALA A 67 -6.67 14.13 -15.10
N ASP A 68 -6.01 15.03 -14.38
CA ASP A 68 -6.07 15.11 -12.92
C ASP A 68 -7.52 15.18 -12.42
N LEU A 69 -7.85 14.33 -11.43
CA LEU A 69 -9.18 14.21 -10.87
C LEU A 69 -9.17 14.56 -9.38
N THR A 70 -9.94 15.58 -9.00
CA THR A 70 -10.11 15.96 -7.60
C THR A 70 -11.54 15.70 -7.11
N ILE A 71 -11.71 15.05 -5.96
CA ILE A 71 -13.00 14.90 -5.28
C ILE A 71 -13.06 15.82 -4.06
N SER A 72 -14.15 16.56 -3.93
CA SER A 72 -14.36 17.52 -2.83
C SER A 72 -15.84 17.62 -2.43
N GLY A 73 -16.12 18.39 -1.38
CA GLY A 73 -17.47 18.63 -0.87
C GLY A 73 -17.83 17.70 0.29
N THR A 74 -19.00 17.91 0.91
CA THR A 74 -19.43 17.14 2.09
C THR A 74 -20.55 16.14 1.80
N GLY A 75 -21.05 16.10 0.56
CA GLY A 75 -22.02 15.11 0.13
C GLY A 75 -21.47 13.68 0.11
N ALA A 76 -22.38 12.73 -0.11
CA ALA A 76 -22.06 11.32 -0.26
C ALA A 76 -21.99 10.90 -1.73
N LEU A 77 -21.07 10.00 -2.05
CA LEU A 77 -20.93 9.36 -3.35
C LEU A 77 -20.76 7.85 -3.16
N THR A 78 -21.69 7.09 -3.72
CA THR A 78 -21.58 5.64 -3.87
C THR A 78 -21.14 5.31 -5.29
N VAL A 79 -20.08 4.53 -5.44
CA VAL A 79 -19.56 4.09 -6.75
C VAL A 79 -19.54 2.56 -6.81
N GLU A 80 -20.13 2.01 -7.87
CA GLU A 80 -20.05 0.59 -8.23
C GLU A 80 -19.23 0.45 -9.53
N GLY A 81 -17.93 0.17 -9.40
CA GLY A 81 -17.05 -0.26 -10.50
C GLY A 81 -17.23 -1.75 -10.76
N ARG A 82 -18.28 -2.11 -11.50
CA ARG A 82 -18.70 -3.51 -11.68
C ARG A 82 -17.75 -4.28 -12.60
N GLY A 83 -17.18 -3.59 -13.58
CA GLY A 83 -16.38 -4.22 -14.62
C GLY A 83 -14.90 -4.24 -14.34
N ASN A 84 -14.40 -3.26 -13.60
CA ASN A 84 -12.99 -3.08 -13.29
C ASN A 84 -12.82 -2.08 -12.13
N ASN A 85 -12.20 -0.91 -12.33
CA ASN A 85 -11.90 0.04 -11.27
C ASN A 85 -13.14 0.84 -10.82
N GLY A 86 -13.13 1.34 -9.58
CA GLY A 86 -14.17 2.22 -9.06
C GLY A 86 -14.01 3.65 -9.58
N ILE A 87 -12.98 4.34 -9.07
CA ILE A 87 -12.60 5.69 -9.48
C ILE A 87 -11.14 5.65 -9.92
N ALA A 88 -10.88 5.99 -11.19
CA ALA A 88 -9.55 5.98 -11.77
C ALA A 88 -9.20 7.31 -12.43
N SER A 89 -7.96 7.74 -12.24
CA SER A 89 -7.29 8.77 -13.05
C SER A 89 -6.07 8.17 -13.74
N SER A 90 -5.90 8.48 -15.02
CA SER A 90 -4.68 8.17 -15.78
C SER A 90 -3.48 9.04 -15.36
N ASP A 91 -3.74 10.14 -14.65
CA ASP A 91 -2.76 11.02 -14.02
C ASP A 91 -2.99 10.98 -12.48
N ASP A 92 -3.15 12.13 -11.82
CA ASP A 92 -3.35 12.19 -10.36
C ASP A 92 -4.83 12.01 -9.96
N LEU A 93 -5.06 11.33 -8.83
CA LEU A 93 -6.34 11.29 -8.13
C LEU A 93 -6.19 11.89 -6.74
N VAL A 94 -6.93 12.96 -6.45
CA VAL A 94 -6.91 13.65 -5.16
C VAL A 94 -8.29 13.59 -4.49
N VAL A 95 -8.35 13.10 -3.26
CA VAL A 95 -9.56 13.14 -2.41
C VAL A 95 -9.35 14.15 -1.29
N LEU A 96 -9.99 15.31 -1.41
CA LEU A 96 -9.92 16.36 -0.40
C LEU A 96 -10.91 16.11 0.75
N SER A 97 -12.13 15.68 0.40
CA SER A 97 -13.22 15.46 1.37
C SER A 97 -14.38 14.65 0.75
N GLY A 98 -15.40 14.37 1.56
CA GLY A 98 -16.65 13.71 1.14
C GLY A 98 -16.92 12.44 1.93
N THR A 99 -18.09 11.83 1.70
CA THR A 99 -18.36 10.44 2.13
C THR A 99 -18.36 9.54 0.91
N LEU A 100 -17.33 8.72 0.75
CA LEU A 100 -17.13 7.87 -0.42
C LEU A 100 -17.37 6.41 -0.03
N THR A 101 -18.26 5.73 -0.74
CA THR A 101 -18.39 4.27 -0.69
C THR A 101 -18.10 3.73 -2.07
N VAL A 102 -16.98 3.05 -2.24
CA VAL A 102 -16.52 2.56 -3.55
C VAL A 102 -16.35 1.05 -3.48
N THR A 103 -17.11 0.34 -4.32
CA THR A 103 -16.95 -1.09 -4.53
C THR A 103 -16.49 -1.30 -5.96
N ALA A 104 -15.38 -2.00 -6.15
CA ALA A 104 -14.78 -2.25 -7.46
C ALA A 104 -14.45 -3.74 -7.65
N ALA A 105 -14.53 -4.21 -8.90
CA ALA A 105 -14.09 -5.54 -9.28
C ALA A 105 -12.56 -5.66 -9.34
N ASN A 106 -11.88 -4.54 -9.61
CA ASN A 106 -10.43 -4.38 -9.53
C ASN A 106 -10.13 -3.35 -8.43
N ASP A 107 -9.43 -2.25 -8.76
CA ASP A 107 -9.01 -1.24 -7.79
C ASP A 107 -10.16 -0.31 -7.40
N ALA A 108 -10.33 -0.03 -6.11
CA ALA A 108 -11.39 0.89 -5.68
C ALA A 108 -11.05 2.36 -5.99
N LEU A 109 -9.90 2.85 -5.52
CA LEU A 109 -9.38 4.18 -5.87
C LEU A 109 -7.99 4.04 -6.51
N LYS A 110 -7.85 4.54 -7.73
CA LYS A 110 -6.60 4.48 -8.49
C LYS A 110 -6.24 5.85 -9.06
N GLY A 111 -5.09 6.36 -8.66
CA GLY A 111 -4.45 7.46 -9.39
C GLY A 111 -3.15 6.92 -9.96
N LYS A 112 -3.06 6.81 -11.29
CA LYS A 112 -1.92 6.16 -11.93
C LYS A 112 -0.62 6.85 -11.56
N ASP A 113 -0.57 8.18 -11.69
CA ASP A 113 0.61 8.96 -11.32
C ASP A 113 0.72 9.18 -9.82
N SER A 114 -0.40 9.44 -9.15
CA SER A 114 -0.48 9.42 -7.69
C SER A 114 -1.90 9.32 -7.16
N LEU A 115 -2.05 8.72 -5.98
CA LEU A 115 -3.26 8.82 -5.18
C LEU A 115 -2.98 9.64 -3.92
N VAL A 116 -3.66 10.78 -3.78
CA VAL A 116 -3.53 11.66 -2.61
C VAL A 116 -4.85 11.73 -1.85
N ILE A 117 -4.85 11.43 -0.56
CA ILE A 117 -6.01 11.54 0.31
C ILE A 117 -5.70 12.53 1.43
N GLU A 118 -6.40 13.66 1.43
CA GLU A 118 -6.28 14.70 2.45
C GLU A 118 -7.38 14.64 3.52
N GLY A 119 -8.52 14.02 3.20
CA GLY A 119 -9.64 13.92 4.11
C GLY A 119 -10.83 13.14 3.57
N GLY A 120 -11.95 13.19 4.30
CA GLY A 120 -13.19 12.47 3.99
C GLY A 120 -13.38 11.19 4.80
N THR A 121 -14.54 10.58 4.64
CA THR A 121 -14.86 9.24 5.15
C THR A 121 -14.94 8.30 3.96
N ILE A 122 -14.02 7.35 3.86
CA ILE A 122 -13.83 6.51 2.68
C ILE A 122 -14.02 5.05 3.08
N THR A 123 -14.93 4.36 2.41
CA THR A 123 -15.04 2.89 2.42
C THR A 123 -14.70 2.38 1.03
N ALA A 124 -13.54 1.75 0.88
CA ALA A 124 -13.05 1.17 -0.36
C ALA A 124 -13.07 -0.36 -0.24
N THR A 125 -13.81 -1.03 -1.13
CA THR A 125 -13.87 -2.48 -1.25
C THR A 125 -13.47 -2.88 -2.66
N ALA A 126 -12.40 -3.64 -2.80
CA ALA A 126 -11.78 -3.98 -4.08
C ALA A 126 -11.62 -5.49 -4.25
N GLY A 127 -11.72 -5.96 -5.49
CA GLY A 127 -11.35 -7.32 -5.87
C GLY A 127 -9.85 -7.47 -6.20
N ASP A 128 -9.14 -6.34 -6.28
CA ASP A 128 -7.67 -6.25 -6.32
C ASP A 128 -7.26 -5.32 -5.17
N ASP A 129 -6.73 -4.12 -5.45
CA ASP A 129 -6.25 -3.19 -4.44
C ASP A 129 -7.29 -2.17 -3.99
N ALA A 130 -7.39 -1.91 -2.68
CA ALA A 130 -8.33 -0.90 -2.21
C ALA A 130 -7.88 0.54 -2.57
N LEU A 131 -6.59 0.84 -2.44
CA LEU A 131 -5.99 2.15 -2.75
C LEU A 131 -4.71 1.92 -3.54
N ALA A 132 -4.63 2.42 -4.78
CA ALA A 132 -3.54 2.07 -5.69
C ALA A 132 -2.93 3.26 -6.45
N SER A 133 -1.64 3.12 -6.77
CA SER A 133 -0.91 3.93 -7.77
C SER A 133 0.18 3.08 -8.43
N ASP A 134 0.18 3.00 -9.77
CA ASP A 134 0.93 1.96 -10.50
C ASP A 134 1.83 2.50 -11.64
N LYS A 135 2.19 3.78 -11.63
CA LYS A 135 3.16 4.34 -12.58
C LYS A 135 4.56 3.78 -12.32
N ASP A 136 5.08 3.02 -13.29
CA ASP A 136 6.35 2.28 -13.19
C ASP A 136 7.50 2.85 -14.07
N ASP A 137 7.20 3.82 -14.93
CA ASP A 137 8.15 4.40 -15.88
C ASP A 137 8.65 5.81 -15.47
N ASP A 138 8.22 6.32 -14.31
CA ASP A 138 8.65 7.59 -13.72
C ASP A 138 8.76 7.50 -12.19
N ALA A 139 9.98 7.57 -11.67
CA ALA A 139 10.25 7.44 -10.23
C ALA A 139 9.73 8.61 -9.37
N ALA A 140 9.22 9.69 -9.98
CA ALA A 140 8.55 10.77 -9.25
C ALA A 140 7.03 10.56 -9.10
N LYS A 141 6.51 9.45 -9.64
CA LYS A 141 5.10 9.09 -9.71
C LYS A 141 4.91 7.67 -9.16
N GLY A 142 3.69 7.13 -9.20
CA GLY A 142 3.35 5.80 -8.70
C GLY A 142 3.26 5.74 -7.18
N PHE A 143 2.93 6.86 -6.53
CA PHE A 143 2.92 6.98 -5.08
C PHE A 143 1.51 7.13 -4.50
N VAL A 144 1.34 6.68 -3.26
CA VAL A 144 0.13 6.96 -2.45
C VAL A 144 0.52 7.85 -1.27
N ARG A 145 -0.21 8.94 -1.07
CA ARG A 145 0.01 9.85 0.07
C ARG A 145 -1.28 10.11 0.84
N ILE A 146 -1.26 9.85 2.14
CA ILE A 146 -2.41 10.03 3.03
C ILE A 146 -2.04 11.01 4.13
N THR A 147 -2.73 12.15 4.17
CA THR A 147 -2.51 13.19 5.19
C THR A 147 -3.67 13.31 6.19
N GLY A 148 -4.82 12.70 5.88
CA GLY A 148 -6.01 12.71 6.74
C GLY A 148 -7.11 11.78 6.24
N GLY A 149 -8.26 11.80 6.92
CA GLY A 149 -9.45 11.01 6.59
C GLY A 149 -9.73 9.83 7.54
N ASP A 150 -10.95 9.33 7.47
CA ASP A 150 -11.41 8.08 8.11
C ASP A 150 -11.58 7.02 7.02
N ILE A 151 -10.61 6.11 6.90
CA ILE A 151 -10.48 5.19 5.77
C ILE A 151 -10.70 3.76 6.25
N THR A 152 -11.61 3.05 5.59
CA THR A 152 -11.74 1.59 5.67
C THR A 152 -11.45 1.00 4.30
N ALA A 153 -10.38 0.23 4.21
CA ALA A 153 -9.91 -0.42 2.99
C ALA A 153 -10.03 -1.94 3.13
N THR A 154 -10.79 -2.58 2.24
CA THR A 154 -10.92 -4.03 2.15
C THR A 154 -10.56 -4.47 0.74
N ALA A 155 -9.61 -5.37 0.63
CA ALA A 155 -9.03 -5.82 -0.63
C ALA A 155 -8.90 -7.33 -0.65
N ASP A 156 -8.96 -7.90 -1.84
CA ASP A 156 -8.61 -9.30 -2.08
C ASP A 156 -7.11 -9.45 -2.35
N ASP A 157 -6.43 -8.42 -2.88
CA ASP A 157 -4.97 -8.30 -2.88
C ASP A 157 -4.52 -7.33 -1.77
N ASP A 158 -4.04 -6.12 -2.08
CA ASP A 158 -3.45 -5.23 -1.08
C ASP A 158 -4.40 -4.15 -0.56
N GLY A 159 -4.23 -3.82 0.72
CA GLY A 159 -4.96 -2.71 1.32
C GLY A 159 -4.57 -1.35 0.72
N ILE A 160 -3.28 -1.14 0.53
CA ILE A 160 -2.69 0.02 -0.14
C ILE A 160 -1.49 -0.48 -0.92
N ASN A 161 -1.44 -0.23 -2.22
CA ASN A 161 -0.36 -0.61 -3.10
C ASN A 161 0.21 0.62 -3.83
N ALA A 162 1.53 0.71 -3.93
CA ALA A 162 2.21 1.74 -4.70
C ALA A 162 3.50 1.22 -5.35
N THR A 163 3.68 1.50 -6.64
CA THR A 163 4.91 1.16 -7.37
C THR A 163 6.14 1.94 -6.89
N THR A 164 5.98 3.05 -6.18
CA THR A 164 7.11 3.76 -5.58
C THR A 164 6.96 3.87 -4.07
N ASP A 165 6.27 4.90 -3.61
CA ASP A 165 6.28 5.30 -2.22
C ASP A 165 4.86 5.32 -1.63
N ILE A 166 4.74 4.90 -0.38
CA ILE A 166 3.57 5.15 0.46
C ILE A 166 3.97 6.06 1.61
N VAL A 167 3.31 7.22 1.70
CA VAL A 167 3.56 8.21 2.76
C VAL A 167 2.28 8.48 3.55
N ILE A 168 2.26 8.06 4.82
CA ILE A 168 1.12 8.21 5.73
C ILE A 168 1.48 9.20 6.83
N GLU A 169 0.90 10.40 6.77
CA GLU A 169 1.16 11.53 7.68
C GLU A 169 -0.02 11.80 8.64
N GLY A 170 -1.21 11.28 8.35
CA GLY A 170 -2.38 11.37 9.24
C GLY A 170 -3.51 10.41 8.88
N GLY A 171 -4.67 10.61 9.53
CA GLY A 171 -5.89 9.83 9.33
C GLY A 171 -6.06 8.65 10.30
N THR A 172 -7.28 8.09 10.31
CA THR A 172 -7.62 6.82 10.95
C THR A 172 -7.90 5.81 9.84
N ILE A 173 -7.06 4.77 9.75
CA ILE A 173 -7.00 3.86 8.61
C ILE A 173 -7.16 2.42 9.13
N VAL A 174 -8.18 1.73 8.63
CA VAL A 174 -8.43 0.32 8.94
C VAL A 174 -8.33 -0.49 7.65
N ILE A 175 -7.49 -1.52 7.67
CA ILE A 175 -7.18 -2.34 6.50
C ILE A 175 -7.53 -3.80 6.77
N ALA A 176 -8.11 -4.46 5.76
CA ALA A 176 -8.33 -5.90 5.72
C ALA A 176 -8.01 -6.44 4.32
N ALA A 177 -6.77 -6.90 4.13
CA ALA A 177 -6.22 -7.33 2.84
C ALA A 177 -6.15 -8.86 2.72
N GLY A 178 -6.14 -9.36 1.49
CA GLY A 178 -5.87 -10.77 1.18
C GLY A 178 -4.37 -11.00 0.98
N GLY A 179 -3.71 -10.12 0.23
CA GLY A 179 -2.27 -9.91 0.20
C GLY A 179 -1.83 -9.00 1.34
N ASP A 180 -1.08 -7.95 1.05
CA ASP A 180 -0.41 -7.13 2.03
C ASP A 180 -1.27 -6.02 2.59
N GLY A 181 -1.02 -5.69 3.85
CA GLY A 181 -1.70 -4.57 4.49
C GLY A 181 -1.35 -3.26 3.78
N VAL A 182 -0.06 -3.01 3.60
CA VAL A 182 0.49 -1.84 2.93
C VAL A 182 1.75 -2.27 2.18
N HIS A 183 1.73 -2.19 0.85
CA HIS A 183 2.81 -2.57 -0.05
C HIS A 183 3.34 -1.34 -0.80
N ALA A 184 4.61 -1.01 -0.63
CA ALA A 184 5.30 -0.03 -1.48
C ALA A 184 6.59 -0.63 -2.02
N ASP A 185 6.84 -0.57 -3.33
CA ASP A 185 8.08 -1.19 -3.85
C ASP A 185 9.36 -0.51 -3.32
N GLN A 186 9.32 0.80 -3.02
CA GLN A 186 10.50 1.56 -2.60
C GLN A 186 10.44 1.97 -1.12
N ILE A 187 9.54 2.88 -0.76
CA ILE A 187 9.53 3.47 0.59
C ILE A 187 8.14 3.43 1.19
N LEU A 188 8.04 2.86 2.38
CA LEU A 188 6.89 3.07 3.27
C LEU A 188 7.30 4.00 4.42
N ARG A 189 6.69 5.19 4.46
CA ARG A 189 6.89 6.16 5.54
C ARG A 189 5.60 6.43 6.30
N ILE A 190 5.60 6.07 7.58
CA ILE A 190 4.52 6.39 8.52
C ILE A 190 5.02 7.47 9.48
N ALA A 191 4.57 8.70 9.29
CA ALA A 191 4.91 9.87 10.09
C ALA A 191 3.80 10.27 11.09
N GLY A 192 2.57 9.83 10.84
CA GLY A 192 1.41 10.00 11.73
C GLY A 192 0.19 9.27 11.19
N SER A 193 -0.63 8.69 12.07
CA SER A 193 -1.95 8.08 11.80
C SER A 193 -2.39 7.24 13.00
N GLU A 194 -3.64 6.77 12.98
CA GLU A 194 -4.04 5.51 13.62
C GLU A 194 -4.22 4.46 12.50
N LEU A 195 -3.20 3.64 12.25
CA LEU A 195 -3.23 2.58 11.25
C LEU A 195 -3.46 1.21 11.92
N SER A 196 -4.51 0.51 11.48
CA SER A 196 -4.85 -0.82 11.95
C SER A 196 -5.02 -1.79 10.78
N VAL A 197 -4.00 -2.60 10.51
CA VAL A 197 -4.09 -3.77 9.61
C VAL A 197 -4.66 -4.94 10.41
N THR A 198 -5.87 -5.36 10.07
CA THR A 198 -6.64 -6.36 10.82
C THR A 198 -6.49 -7.79 10.29
N ARG A 199 -6.09 -7.92 9.02
CA ARG A 199 -5.66 -9.15 8.36
C ARG A 199 -4.79 -8.76 7.15
N SER A 200 -3.80 -9.58 6.85
CA SER A 200 -2.98 -9.56 5.63
C SER A 200 -2.05 -10.79 5.58
N GLU A 201 -1.42 -11.04 4.43
CA GLU A 201 -0.28 -11.95 4.31
C GLU A 201 0.94 -11.33 4.99
N GLU A 202 1.46 -10.21 4.48
CA GLU A 202 2.40 -9.36 5.19
C GLU A 202 1.74 -8.07 5.69
N GLY A 203 2.22 -7.56 6.80
CA GLY A 203 1.63 -6.39 7.43
C GLY A 203 1.95 -5.10 6.69
N LEU A 204 3.24 -4.83 6.59
CA LEU A 204 3.83 -3.65 5.98
C LEU A 204 5.03 -4.14 5.16
N GLU A 205 5.00 -3.98 3.84
CA GLU A 205 6.10 -4.34 2.94
C GLU A 205 6.64 -3.10 2.22
N ALA A 206 7.98 -2.95 2.23
CA ALA A 206 8.71 -2.07 1.33
C ALA A 206 10.23 -2.33 1.38
N ALA A 207 10.99 -1.82 0.41
CA ALA A 207 12.45 -1.86 0.48
C ALA A 207 13.02 -1.05 1.67
N ASP A 208 12.41 0.10 1.99
CA ASP A 208 12.70 0.90 3.19
C ASP A 208 11.42 1.22 3.95
N ILE A 209 11.34 0.74 5.20
CA ILE A 209 10.21 1.01 6.09
C ILE A 209 10.65 1.93 7.23
N GLY A 210 10.04 3.11 7.28
CA GLY A 210 10.21 4.06 8.36
C GLY A 210 8.91 4.37 9.09
N ILE A 211 8.83 4.01 10.38
CA ILE A 211 7.74 4.42 11.28
C ILE A 211 8.30 5.42 12.30
N SER A 212 7.78 6.65 12.30
CA SER A 212 8.27 7.76 13.13
C SER A 212 7.21 8.48 13.96
N GLY A 213 5.93 8.17 13.75
CA GLY A 213 4.81 8.71 14.52
C GLY A 213 3.54 7.89 14.29
N GLY A 214 2.47 8.25 15.02
CA GLY A 214 1.18 7.55 14.98
C GLY A 214 1.10 6.31 15.89
N THR A 215 0.01 5.57 15.75
CA THR A 215 -0.21 4.24 16.32
C THR A 215 -0.41 3.27 15.17
N VAL A 216 0.39 2.19 15.16
CA VAL A 216 0.33 1.14 14.13
C VAL A 216 0.06 -0.20 14.81
N SER A 217 -1.00 -0.88 14.39
CA SER A 217 -1.36 -2.23 14.81
C SER A 217 -1.48 -3.12 13.58
N VAL A 218 -0.85 -4.29 13.61
CA VAL A 218 -0.80 -5.20 12.48
C VAL A 218 -1.11 -6.62 12.93
N VAL A 219 -1.98 -7.29 12.19
CA VAL A 219 -2.23 -8.72 12.25
C VAL A 219 -1.98 -9.28 10.86
N ALA A 220 -0.85 -9.97 10.70
CA ALA A 220 -0.41 -10.59 9.45
C ALA A 220 -0.27 -12.11 9.65
N THR A 221 -0.39 -12.88 8.57
CA THR A 221 -0.20 -14.35 8.62
C THR A 221 1.24 -14.79 8.40
N ASP A 222 2.06 -13.96 7.76
CA ASP A 222 3.51 -14.12 7.67
C ASP A 222 4.23 -13.07 8.53
N ASP A 223 4.86 -12.06 7.92
CA ASP A 223 5.61 -11.03 8.63
C ASP A 223 4.75 -9.80 8.93
N GLY A 224 4.84 -9.29 10.16
CA GLY A 224 4.16 -8.02 10.51
C GLY A 224 4.81 -6.80 9.84
N VAL A 225 6.10 -6.90 9.49
CA VAL A 225 6.89 -5.86 8.81
C VAL A 225 7.96 -6.57 7.98
N ASN A 226 7.89 -6.46 6.64
CA ASN A 226 8.87 -6.97 5.71
C ASN A 226 9.62 -5.81 5.03
N ALA A 227 10.84 -5.53 5.49
CA ALA A 227 11.70 -4.52 4.88
C ALA A 227 12.66 -5.17 3.88
N SER A 228 12.19 -5.50 2.67
CA SER A 228 12.98 -6.17 1.63
C SER A 228 12.72 -5.60 0.24
N ASP A 229 13.68 -5.76 -0.67
CA ASP A 229 13.55 -5.40 -2.08
C ASP A 229 13.04 -6.57 -2.94
N GLY A 230 12.48 -7.61 -2.30
CA GLY A 230 12.04 -8.85 -2.97
C GLY A 230 13.18 -9.67 -3.59
N SER A 231 14.45 -9.24 -3.49
CA SER A 231 15.58 -9.85 -4.22
C SER A 231 16.16 -11.10 -3.57
N GLY A 232 15.44 -11.69 -2.61
CA GLY A 232 15.86 -12.79 -1.76
C GLY A 232 16.72 -13.84 -2.46
N SER A 233 18.04 -13.66 -2.39
CA SER A 233 18.98 -14.63 -2.97
C SER A 233 18.82 -15.95 -2.21
N GLN A 234 18.34 -16.99 -2.89
CA GLN A 234 18.44 -18.34 -2.36
C GLN A 234 19.93 -18.68 -2.23
N ALA A 235 20.47 -18.53 -1.02
CA ALA A 235 21.74 -19.14 -0.65
C ALA A 235 21.54 -20.66 -0.70
N MET A 236 21.66 -21.24 -1.90
CA MET A 236 21.76 -22.68 -2.11
C MET A 236 22.81 -23.21 -1.15
N GLY A 237 22.35 -24.05 -0.21
CA GLY A 237 23.13 -24.55 0.91
C GLY A 237 24.54 -24.92 0.49
N ALA A 238 25.52 -24.12 0.93
CA ALA A 238 26.91 -24.52 0.87
C ALA A 238 27.03 -25.79 1.72
N ALA A 239 27.20 -26.93 1.04
CA ALA A 239 27.52 -28.20 1.68
C ALA A 239 28.66 -27.96 2.69
N PRO A 240 28.57 -28.50 3.92
CA PRO A 240 29.63 -28.33 4.89
C PRO A 240 30.96 -28.82 4.30
N PRO A 241 32.07 -28.09 4.49
CA PRO A 241 33.34 -28.46 3.89
C PRO A 241 33.70 -29.88 4.33
N ALA A 242 33.99 -30.74 3.35
CA ALA A 242 34.39 -32.11 3.57
C ALA A 242 35.53 -32.16 4.59
N ALA A 243 35.32 -32.89 5.69
CA ALA A 243 36.32 -33.11 6.73
C ALA A 243 37.60 -33.63 6.07
N ARG A 244 38.65 -32.80 6.08
CA ARG A 244 39.98 -33.17 5.61
C ARG A 244 40.49 -34.26 6.56
N ARG A 245 40.41 -35.52 6.12
CA ARG A 245 40.98 -36.67 6.85
C ARG A 245 42.46 -36.38 7.11
N ALA A 246 42.84 -36.29 8.38
CA ALA A 246 44.23 -36.21 8.78
C ALA A 246 44.96 -37.49 8.33
N PRO A 247 46.11 -37.40 7.64
CA PRO A 247 46.93 -38.58 7.41
C PRO A 247 47.54 -39.04 8.75
N THR A 248 47.42 -40.35 8.95
CA THR A 248 47.89 -41.13 10.10
C THR A 248 49.38 -40.96 10.36
N ALA A 249 49.73 -40.91 11.65
CA ALA A 249 51.06 -40.67 12.18
C ALA A 249 52.13 -41.74 11.83
N SER A 250 53.40 -41.33 11.91
CA SER A 250 54.51 -42.21 12.26
C SER A 250 55.56 -41.48 13.11
N PRO A 251 56.32 -42.20 13.96
CA PRO A 251 56.55 -41.79 15.33
C PRO A 251 57.95 -41.23 15.58
N TRP A 252 58.04 -40.19 16.42
CA TRP A 252 59.26 -39.86 17.14
C TRP A 252 59.11 -40.21 18.63
N ARG A 253 60.11 -40.93 19.13
CA ARG A 253 60.22 -41.55 20.44
C ARG A 253 60.38 -40.54 21.60
N SER A 254 59.56 -40.76 22.63
CA SER A 254 59.83 -40.78 24.07
C SER A 254 60.97 -39.94 24.69
N ARG A 255 60.61 -39.09 25.67
CA ARG A 255 61.19 -39.16 27.02
C ARG A 255 60.23 -38.60 28.08
N ALA A 256 60.21 -39.27 29.24
CA ALA A 256 59.30 -39.09 30.35
C ALA A 256 59.91 -38.27 31.50
N ALA A 257 59.05 -37.59 32.27
CA ALA A 257 59.12 -37.32 33.72
C ALA A 257 57.74 -36.72 34.12
N ARG A 258 56.84 -37.38 34.90
CA ARG A 258 56.77 -37.50 36.38
C ARG A 258 57.16 -36.18 37.07
N SER A 259 56.40 -35.57 37.98
CA SER A 259 55.40 -36.07 38.94
C SER A 259 54.66 -34.92 39.67
N SER A 260 53.40 -35.16 40.05
CA SER A 260 52.69 -34.77 41.29
C SER A 260 52.97 -33.42 41.99
N SER A 261 51.92 -32.61 42.20
CA SER A 261 51.28 -32.40 43.52
C SER A 261 50.25 -31.24 43.50
N THR A 262 49.05 -31.49 44.02
CA THR A 262 48.11 -30.49 44.57
C THR A 262 48.47 -30.28 46.06
N PRO A 263 48.16 -29.13 46.75
CA PRO A 263 46.77 -28.69 47.01
C PRO A 263 46.48 -27.18 47.24
N ARG A 264 45.21 -26.83 46.94
CA ARG A 264 44.21 -25.96 47.62
C ARG A 264 44.61 -25.01 48.79
N ALA A 265 44.23 -23.73 48.70
CA ALA A 265 43.55 -22.85 49.70
C ALA A 265 43.35 -21.44 49.09
N MET A 266 42.15 -20.85 48.94
CA MET A 266 41.24 -20.17 49.92
C MET A 266 41.82 -18.95 50.65
N GLY A 267 41.25 -17.76 50.40
CA GLY A 267 41.39 -16.51 51.18
C GLY A 267 41.09 -15.28 50.30
N SER A 268 39.86 -14.77 50.22
CA SER A 268 39.19 -13.78 51.11
C SER A 268 39.79 -12.36 51.06
N THR A 269 39.04 -11.42 50.48
CA THR A 269 39.22 -9.97 50.67
C THR A 269 37.87 -9.35 51.06
N PRO A 270 37.84 -8.51 52.11
CA PRO A 270 36.73 -7.58 52.30
C PRO A 270 37.17 -6.11 52.41
N THR A 271 36.20 -5.27 52.05
CA THR A 271 35.87 -3.92 52.55
C THR A 271 36.72 -2.71 52.17
N ALA A 272 36.03 -1.80 51.47
CA ALA A 272 36.26 -0.37 51.39
C ALA A 272 35.67 0.36 52.62
N PRO A 273 36.05 1.63 52.83
CA PRO A 273 35.14 2.71 53.19
C PRO A 273 34.67 3.52 51.97
#